data_AF-A0A849BTL9-F1
#
_entry.id   AF-A0A849BTL9-F1
#
_cell.length_a   1.000
_cell.length_b   1.000
_cell.length_c   1.000
_cell.angle_alpha   90.00
_cell.angle_beta   90.00
_cell.angle_gamma   90.00
#
_symmetry.space_group_name_H-M   'P 1'
#
loop_
_entity.id
_entity.type
_entity.pdbx_description
1 polymer ?
#
loop_
_entity_poly.entity_id
_entity_poly.type
_entity_poly.pdbx_seq_one_letter_code
_entity_poly.pdbx_strand_id
1 'polypeptide(L)'
;MLDMDEPAEVTSAAEKFSTAVHTAVGSAQGSTDALRLETRPESDLDHAMSGQLEWIRDTFTAAAQASTGRADDVLVDAVFGVTELDAADLAGGTRIRNEDA
;
A
#
# COMPACT_ATOMS: atom_id res chain seq x y z
N MET A 1 -20.09 24.94 6.40
CA MET A 1 -19.62 24.48 5.09
C MET A 1 -18.68 23.34 5.38
N LEU A 2 -19.06 22.11 5.03
CA LEU A 2 -18.16 20.95 5.13
C LEU A 2 -17.05 21.19 4.11
N ASP A 3 -15.81 21.22 4.59
CA ASP A 3 -14.64 21.14 3.73
C ASP A 3 -14.63 19.73 3.13
N MET A 4 -15.12 19.60 1.90
CA MET A 4 -15.01 18.36 1.15
C MET A 4 -13.74 18.50 0.31
N ASP A 5 -12.77 17.64 0.59
CA ASP A 5 -11.54 17.54 -0.18
C ASP A 5 -11.90 17.42 -1.67
N GLU A 6 -11.21 18.19 -2.51
CA GLU A 6 -11.41 18.10 -3.96
C GLU A 6 -10.98 16.69 -4.43
N PRO A 7 -11.58 16.14 -5.51
CA PRO A 7 -11.23 14.80 -6.01
C PRO A 7 -9.72 14.60 -6.25
N ALA A 8 -9.03 15.65 -6.70
CA ALA A 8 -7.57 15.64 -6.88
C ALA A 8 -6.80 15.52 -5.55
N GLU A 9 -7.31 16.11 -4.47
CA GLU A 9 -6.71 16.03 -3.14
C GLU A 9 -6.82 14.62 -2.56
N VAL A 10 -7.97 13.95 -2.77
CA VAL A 10 -8.18 12.55 -2.37
C VAL A 10 -7.18 11.62 -3.07
N THR A 11 -7.03 11.75 -4.39
CA THR A 11 -6.05 10.93 -5.14
C THR A 11 -4.62 11.22 -4.66
N SER A 12 -4.26 12.50 -4.48
CA SER A 12 -2.93 12.87 -3.99
C SER A 12 -2.64 12.33 -2.59
N ALA A 13 -3.64 12.33 -1.70
CA ALA A 13 -3.50 11.76 -0.37
C ALA A 13 -3.30 10.24 -0.42
N ALA A 14 -4.04 9.53 -1.27
CA ALA A 14 -3.90 8.09 -1.47
C ALA A 14 -2.52 7.71 -2.05
N GLU A 15 -2.00 8.48 -3.00
CA GLU A 15 -0.64 8.30 -3.55
C GLU A 15 0.44 8.47 -2.48
N LYS A 16 0.32 9.52 -1.67
CA LYS A 16 1.24 9.78 -0.55
C LYS A 16 1.19 8.65 0.48
N PHE A 17 0.00 8.15 0.79
CA PHE A 17 -0.18 7.03 1.69
C PHE A 17 0.48 5.75 1.13
N SER A 18 0.19 5.38 -0.12
CA SER A 18 0.82 4.22 -0.76
C SER A 18 2.35 4.34 -0.74
N THR A 19 2.89 5.48 -1.17
CA THR A 19 4.34 5.75 -1.15
C THR A 19 4.95 5.61 0.24
N ALA A 20 4.27 6.12 1.28
CA ALA A 20 4.74 6.02 2.66
C ALA A 20 4.77 4.57 3.15
N VAL A 21 3.76 3.77 2.82
CA VAL A 21 3.72 2.34 3.16
C VAL A 21 4.84 1.58 2.46
N HIS A 22 5.04 1.77 1.16
CA HIS A 22 6.14 1.16 0.41
C HIS A 22 7.51 1.52 1.00
N THR A 23 7.71 2.78 1.39
CA THR A 23 8.96 3.25 2.02
C THR A 23 9.20 2.57 3.38
N ALA A 24 8.17 2.51 4.22
CA ALA A 24 8.25 1.87 5.54
C ALA A 24 8.53 0.37 5.41
N VAL A 25 7.85 -0.31 4.48
CA VAL A 25 8.05 -1.73 4.18
C VAL A 25 9.48 -1.99 3.67
N GLY A 26 9.97 -1.20 2.72
CA GLY A 26 11.35 -1.34 2.23
C GLY A 26 12.39 -1.20 3.33
N SER A 27 12.17 -0.28 4.29
CA SER A 27 13.03 -0.11 5.47
C SER A 27 12.98 -1.33 6.41
N ALA A 28 11.80 -1.91 6.63
CA ALA A 28 11.62 -3.09 7.45
C ALA A 28 12.24 -4.35 6.81
N GLN A 29 12.10 -4.52 5.49
CA GLN A 29 12.75 -5.61 4.75
C GLN A 29 14.27 -5.51 4.83
N GLY A 30 14.85 -4.32 4.59
CA GLY A 30 16.30 -4.12 4.73
C GLY A 30 16.84 -4.45 6.13
N SER A 31 16.05 -4.18 7.18
CA SER A 31 16.41 -4.56 8.55
C SER A 31 16.37 -6.07 8.77
N THR A 32 15.42 -6.77 8.14
CA THR A 32 15.26 -8.23 8.25
C THR A 32 16.33 -8.97 7.44
N ASP A 33 16.69 -8.46 6.26
CA ASP A 33 17.76 -9.01 5.41
C ASP A 33 19.16 -8.87 6.06
N ALA A 34 19.33 -7.84 6.89
CA ALA A 34 20.56 -7.63 7.64
C ALA A 34 20.77 -8.65 8.78
N LEU A 35 19.72 -9.38 9.18
CA LEU A 35 19.85 -10.44 10.18
C LEU A 35 20.72 -11.56 9.62
N ARG A 36 21.84 -11.83 10.28
CA ARG A 36 22.77 -12.91 9.94
C ARG A 36 23.04 -13.76 11.17
N LEU A 37 23.11 -15.06 10.94
CA LEU A 37 23.63 -16.00 11.93
C LEU A 37 25.13 -16.14 11.75
N GLU A 38 25.86 -16.01 12.84
CA GLU A 38 27.23 -16.52 12.89
C GLU A 38 27.14 -18.03 13.08
N THR A 39 27.54 -18.80 12.05
CA THR A 39 27.35 -20.26 12.02
C THR A 39 28.63 -21.02 12.38
N ARG A 40 28.50 -22.03 13.23
CA ARG A 40 29.37 -23.19 13.37
C ARG A 40 28.67 -24.40 12.70
N PRO A 41 29.25 -24.95 11.63
CA PRO A 41 28.55 -25.90 10.76
C PRO A 41 28.15 -27.24 11.40
N GLU A 42 28.68 -27.61 12.57
CA GLU A 42 28.33 -28.86 13.26
C GLU A 42 27.37 -28.71 14.46
N SER A 43 26.81 -27.51 14.71
CA SER A 43 25.96 -27.24 15.87
C SER A 43 24.47 -27.43 15.56
N ASP A 44 23.80 -28.35 16.28
CA ASP A 44 22.33 -28.52 16.21
C ASP A 44 21.58 -27.23 16.58
N LEU A 45 22.16 -26.41 17.46
CA LEU A 45 21.63 -25.10 17.82
C LEU A 45 21.64 -24.15 16.61
N ASP A 46 22.68 -24.20 15.78
CA ASP A 46 22.81 -23.30 14.63
C ASP A 46 21.86 -23.70 13.51
N HIS A 47 21.58 -24.99 13.36
CA HIS A 47 20.53 -25.47 12.46
C HIS A 47 19.15 -25.01 12.91
N ALA A 48 18.83 -25.15 14.21
CA ALA A 48 17.57 -24.66 14.77
C ALA A 48 17.41 -23.14 14.62
N MET A 49 18.48 -22.37 14.91
CA MET A 49 18.47 -20.92 14.73
C MET A 49 18.33 -20.50 13.27
N SER A 50 18.93 -21.25 12.33
CA SER A 50 18.78 -21.00 10.88
C SER A 50 17.33 -21.13 10.43
N GLY A 51 16.62 -22.16 10.88
CA GLY A 51 15.19 -22.31 10.60
C GLY A 51 14.35 -21.19 11.22
N GLN A 52 14.70 -20.70 12.41
CA GLN A 52 14.02 -19.53 13.00
C GLN A 52 14.28 -18.25 12.21
N LEU A 53 15.52 -18.04 11.73
CA LEU A 53 15.85 -16.87 10.92
C LEU A 53 15.12 -16.88 9.57
N GLU A 54 15.01 -18.04 8.93
CA GLU A 54 14.23 -18.23 7.71
C GLU A 54 12.74 -17.92 7.96
N TRP A 55 12.16 -18.49 9.02
CA TRP A 55 10.78 -18.20 9.41
C TRP A 55 10.52 -16.70 9.65
N ILE A 56 11.46 -16.00 10.30
CA ILE A 56 11.37 -14.55 10.51
C ILE A 56 11.34 -13.84 9.15
N ARG A 57 12.27 -14.15 8.24
CA ARG A 57 12.35 -13.52 6.91
C ARG A 57 11.08 -13.72 6.10
N ASP A 58 10.54 -14.93 6.09
CA ASP A 58 9.30 -15.26 5.38
C ASP A 58 8.11 -14.51 5.97
N THR A 59 8.01 -14.46 7.30
CA THR A 59 6.92 -13.75 8.00
C THR A 59 6.94 -12.26 7.68
N PHE A 60 8.11 -11.62 7.75
CA PHE A 60 8.25 -10.20 7.40
C PHE A 60 7.98 -9.94 5.93
N THR A 61 8.41 -10.85 5.04
CA THR A 61 8.13 -10.75 3.59
C THR A 61 6.63 -10.83 3.29
N ALA A 62 5.93 -11.77 3.92
CA ALA A 62 4.47 -11.88 3.77
C ALA A 62 3.74 -10.65 4.32
N ALA A 63 4.15 -10.14 5.49
CA ALA A 63 3.58 -8.94 6.08
C ALA A 63 3.84 -7.69 5.23
N ALA A 64 5.03 -7.57 4.65
CA ALA A 64 5.41 -6.54 3.70
C ALA A 64 4.47 -6.53 2.49
N GLN A 65 4.34 -7.66 1.80
CA GLN A 65 3.47 -7.83 0.63
C GLN A 65 2.02 -7.50 0.94
N ALA A 66 1.50 -7.99 2.08
CA ALA A 66 0.12 -7.71 2.49
C ALA A 66 -0.12 -6.23 2.83
N SER A 67 0.91 -5.52 3.28
CA SER A 67 0.81 -4.09 3.63
C SER A 67 0.86 -3.22 2.38
N THR A 68 1.79 -3.49 1.46
CA THR A 68 1.88 -2.77 0.18
C THR A 68 0.65 -3.01 -0.68
N GLY A 69 0.18 -4.27 -0.78
CA GLY A 69 -1.03 -4.59 -1.54
C GLY A 69 -2.26 -3.82 -1.06
N ARG A 70 -2.48 -3.74 0.27
CA ARG A 70 -3.57 -2.92 0.83
C ARG A 70 -3.43 -1.43 0.55
N ALA A 71 -2.20 -0.93 0.47
CA ALA A 71 -1.97 0.48 0.17
C ALA A 71 -2.19 0.80 -1.31
N ASP A 72 -1.87 -0.14 -2.19
CA ASP A 72 -2.17 -0.07 -3.62
C ASP A 72 -3.68 -0.15 -3.87
N ASP A 73 -4.41 -1.03 -3.16
CA ASP A 73 -5.88 -1.12 -3.23
C ASP A 73 -6.55 0.22 -2.86
N VAL A 74 -6.08 0.89 -1.80
CA VAL A 74 -6.57 2.22 -1.40
C VAL A 74 -6.36 3.25 -2.51
N LEU A 75 -5.22 3.21 -3.20
CA LEU A 75 -4.96 4.11 -4.32
C LEU A 75 -5.87 3.81 -5.51
N VAL A 76 -6.06 2.54 -5.84
CA VAL A 76 -6.97 2.12 -6.92
C VAL A 76 -8.40 2.56 -6.63
N ASP A 77 -8.89 2.33 -5.41
CA ASP A 77 -10.24 2.72 -4.99
C ASP A 77 -10.43 4.24 -5.04
N ALA A 78 -9.43 5.02 -4.63
CA ALA A 78 -9.46 6.48 -4.71
C ALA A 78 -9.56 6.96 -6.17
N VAL A 79 -8.70 6.43 -7.05
CA VAL A 79 -8.71 6.78 -8.49
C VAL A 79 -10.04 6.40 -9.14
N PHE A 80 -10.56 5.21 -8.81
CA PHE A 80 -11.85 4.75 -9.31
C PHE A 80 -12.98 5.67 -8.84
N GLY A 81 -13.04 5.99 -7.54
CA GLY A 81 -14.05 6.88 -6.97
C GLY A 81 -14.06 8.27 -7.60
N VAL A 82 -12.88 8.85 -7.84
CA VAL A 82 -12.75 10.15 -8.53
C VAL A 82 -13.23 10.08 -9.98
N THR A 83 -12.89 9.01 -10.69
CA THR A 83 -13.33 8.80 -12.08
C THR A 83 -14.86 8.71 -12.17
N GLU A 84 -15.49 8.00 -11.24
CA GLU A 84 -16.96 7.88 -11.19
C GLU A 84 -17.64 9.21 -10.83
N LEU A 85 -17.03 10.02 -9.95
CA LEU A 85 -17.51 11.37 -9.64
C LEU A 85 -17.46 12.28 -10.88
N ASP A 86 -16.34 12.30 -11.60
CA ASP A 86 -16.19 13.08 -12.84
C ASP A 86 -17.22 12.67 -13.90
N ALA A 87 -17.49 11.36 -14.03
CA ALA A 87 -18.50 10.84 -14.95
C ALA A 87 -19.92 11.27 -14.54
N ALA A 88 -20.23 11.25 -13.24
CA ALA A 88 -21.51 11.71 -12.72
C ALA A 88 -21.71 13.22 -12.94
N ASP A 89 -20.68 14.03 -12.74
CA ASP A 89 -20.70 15.47 -12.99
C ASP A 89 -20.94 15.79 -14.46
N LEU A 90 -20.28 15.06 -15.37
CA LEU A 90 -20.51 15.20 -16.82
C LEU A 90 -21.96 14.85 -17.20
N ALA A 91 -22.50 13.76 -16.66
CA ALA A 91 -23.86 13.33 -16.90
C ALA A 91 -24.88 14.34 -16.35
N GLY A 92 -24.65 14.84 -15.14
CA GLY A 92 -25.48 15.88 -14.50
C GLY A 92 -25.49 17.18 -15.29
N GLY A 93 -24.31 17.68 -15.71
CA GLY A 93 -24.19 18.89 -16.51
C GLY A 93 -24.86 18.76 -17.89
N THR A 94 -24.78 17.57 -18.50
CA THR A 94 -25.48 17.28 -19.76
C THR A 94 -27.01 17.31 -19.57
N ARG A 95 -27.51 16.75 -18.47
CA ARG A 95 -28.95 16.77 -18.15
C ARG A 95 -29.48 18.20 -17.97
N ILE A 96 -28.78 19.04 -17.19
CA ILE A 96 -29.19 20.44 -16.97
C ILE A 96 -29.24 21.21 -18.30
N ARG A 97 -28.22 21.05 -19.16
CA ARG A 97 -28.17 21.73 -20.47
C ARG A 97 -29.33 21.35 -21.39
N ASN A 98 -29.85 20.13 -21.27
CA ASN A 98 -30.99 19.65 -22.06
C ASN A 98 -32.35 20.01 -21.44
N GLU A 99 -32.41 20.32 -20.14
CA GLU A 99 -33.63 20.79 -19.46
C GLU A 99 -33.88 22.30 -19.69
N ASP A 100 -32.82 23.08 -19.96
CA ASP A 100 -32.87 24.52 -20.22
C ASP A 100 -32.95 24.90 -21.73
N ALA A 101 -33.05 23.91 -22.64
CA ALA A 101 -33.10 24.09 -24.10
C ALA A 101 -34.48 23.79 -24.69
#